data_AF-A0AAJ4JNF0-F1
#
_entry.id   AF-A0AAJ4JNF0-F1
#
_cell.length_a   1.000
_cell.length_b   1.000
_cell.length_c   1.000
_cell.angle_alpha   90.00
_cell.angle_beta   90.00
_cell.angle_gamma   90.00
#
_symmetry.space_group_name_H-M   'P 1'
#
loop_
_entity.id
_entity.type
_entity.pdbx_description
1 polymer ?
#
loop_
_entity_poly.entity_id
_entity_poly.type
_entity_poly.pdbx_seq_one_letter_code
_entity_poly.pdbx_strand_id
1 'polypeptide(L)'
;MFITTSRTEDYIKKLLIRCNITDPKELNIMTIAERLNMPVYYWEYSSETVSKDGKDIIFIDAFASKQKQWEDFTHELCHPLWHVGRQEFLPFPFLELQEWQANNFSYHLAIPTFMLDKLYNYTIYDVMQIFNVDYDFAYNRLEMYKNKFYIQEVYHERYIVGS
;
A
#
# COMPACT_ATOMS: atom_id res chain seq x y z
N MET A 1 24.84 2.64 -3.43
CA MET A 1 24.05 3.55 -2.57
C MET A 1 23.07 2.69 -1.78
N PHE A 2 23.20 2.63 -0.46
CA PHE A 2 22.26 1.89 0.40
C PHE A 2 21.06 2.78 0.67
N ILE A 3 19.93 2.49 0.04
CA ILE A 3 18.69 3.22 0.26
C ILE A 3 18.13 2.76 1.61
N THR A 4 18.05 3.65 2.60
CA THR A 4 17.31 3.38 3.84
C THR A 4 15.82 3.27 3.52
N THR A 5 15.21 2.14 3.84
CA THR A 5 13.77 1.89 3.70
C THR A 5 13.01 2.42 4.91
N SER A 6 11.79 2.91 4.69
CA SER A 6 10.89 3.31 5.78
C SER A 6 10.35 2.08 6.50
N ARG A 7 9.80 2.27 7.71
CA ARG A 7 9.15 1.17 8.47
C ARG A 7 8.00 0.54 7.68
N THR A 8 7.24 1.35 6.93
CA THR A 8 6.16 0.87 6.05
C THR A 8 6.72 0.01 4.94
N GLU A 9 7.76 0.47 4.24
CA GLU A 9 8.37 -0.29 3.13
C GLU A 9 8.93 -1.63 3.60
N ASP A 10 9.61 -1.65 4.75
CA ASP A 10 10.13 -2.87 5.36
C ASP A 10 9.02 -3.84 5.77
N TYR A 11 7.93 -3.32 6.33
CA TYR A 11 6.77 -4.12 6.69
C TYR A 11 6.14 -4.76 5.44
N ILE A 12 5.86 -3.96 4.41
CA ILE A 12 5.27 -4.44 3.14
C ILE A 12 6.15 -5.49 2.49
N LYS A 13 7.47 -5.27 2.43
CA LYS A 13 8.41 -6.25 1.88
C LYS A 13 8.34 -7.58 2.64
N LYS A 14 8.34 -7.55 3.97
CA LYS A 14 8.23 -8.76 4.79
C LYS A 14 6.87 -9.45 4.64
N LEU A 15 5.79 -8.67 4.57
CA LEU A 15 4.42 -9.16 4.35
C LEU A 15 4.33 -9.93 3.02
N LEU A 16 4.74 -9.31 1.91
CA LEU A 16 4.66 -9.92 0.58
C LEU A 16 5.58 -11.14 0.45
N ILE A 17 6.80 -11.09 0.98
CA ILE A 17 7.70 -12.25 1.00
C ILE A 17 7.09 -13.40 1.80
N ARG A 18 6.44 -13.14 2.94
CA ARG A 18 5.72 -14.18 3.72
C ARG A 18 4.56 -14.79 2.93
N CYS A 19 3.92 -14.02 2.06
CA CYS A 19 2.90 -14.49 1.13
C CYS A 19 3.48 -15.19 -0.11
N ASN A 20 4.81 -15.34 -0.21
CA ASN A 20 5.53 -15.82 -1.39
C ASN A 20 5.27 -14.99 -2.65
N ILE A 21 5.15 -13.66 -2.50
CA ILE A 21 4.94 -12.70 -3.59
C ILE A 21 6.21 -11.86 -3.74
N THR A 22 6.87 -11.94 -4.89
CA THR A 22 8.16 -11.28 -5.16
C THR A 22 8.24 -10.57 -6.51
N ASP A 23 7.26 -10.81 -7.39
CA ASP A 23 7.09 -10.17 -8.69
C ASP A 23 5.76 -9.39 -8.75
N PRO A 24 5.70 -8.21 -9.41
CA PRO A 24 4.46 -7.44 -9.56
C PRO A 24 3.29 -8.22 -10.14
N LYS A 25 3.54 -9.18 -11.04
CA LYS A 25 2.47 -9.98 -11.68
C LYS A 25 1.76 -10.92 -10.70
N GLU A 26 2.36 -11.17 -9.54
CA GLU A 26 1.79 -11.99 -8.47
C GLU A 26 0.92 -11.16 -7.52
N LEU A 27 0.91 -9.82 -7.64
CA LEU A 27 0.04 -8.95 -6.85
C LEU A 27 -1.41 -9.17 -7.27
N ASN A 28 -2.16 -9.83 -6.40
CA ASN A 28 -3.54 -10.19 -6.65
C ASN A 28 -4.32 -10.22 -5.33
N ILE A 29 -5.51 -9.61 -5.34
CA ILE A 29 -6.42 -9.51 -4.19
C ILE A 29 -6.64 -10.89 -3.55
N MET A 30 -7.13 -11.86 -4.33
CA MET A 30 -7.49 -13.18 -3.80
C MET A 30 -6.27 -13.94 -3.29
N THR A 31 -5.14 -13.84 -4.00
CA THR A 31 -3.89 -14.51 -3.57
C THR A 31 -3.40 -13.97 -2.22
N ILE A 32 -3.37 -12.65 -2.05
CA ILE A 32 -2.93 -12.03 -0.80
C ILE A 32 -3.93 -12.36 0.33
N ALA A 33 -5.22 -12.23 0.05
CA ALA A 33 -6.30 -12.53 0.99
C ALA A 33 -6.24 -13.97 1.51
N GLU A 34 -6.10 -14.96 0.62
CA GLU A 34 -5.95 -16.37 0.98
C GLU A 34 -4.71 -16.62 1.84
N ARG A 35 -3.56 -16.04 1.48
CA ARG A 35 -2.29 -16.19 2.23
C ARG A 35 -2.36 -15.59 3.62
N LEU A 36 -3.19 -14.56 3.81
CA LEU A 36 -3.43 -13.91 5.09
C LEU A 36 -4.62 -14.48 5.85
N ASN A 37 -5.32 -15.47 5.28
CA ASN A 37 -6.58 -16.01 5.82
C ASN A 37 -7.62 -14.89 6.08
N MET A 38 -7.71 -13.95 5.14
CA MET A 38 -8.59 -12.79 5.16
C MET A 38 -9.72 -12.98 4.14
N PRO A 39 -10.98 -13.17 4.56
CA PRO A 39 -12.11 -13.26 3.63
C PRO A 39 -12.30 -11.96 2.85
N VAL A 40 -12.49 -12.08 1.53
CA VAL A 40 -12.81 -10.96 0.64
C VAL A 40 -14.09 -11.28 -0.13
N TYR A 41 -15.03 -10.33 -0.15
CA TYR A 41 -16.26 -10.43 -0.93
C TYR A 41 -16.42 -9.21 -1.85
N TYR A 42 -16.90 -9.45 -3.06
CA TYR A 42 -17.32 -8.38 -3.97
C TYR A 42 -18.80 -8.08 -3.78
N TRP A 43 -19.16 -6.80 -3.68
CA TRP A 43 -20.53 -6.38 -3.36
C TRP A 43 -20.92 -5.05 -4.03
N GLU A 44 -22.18 -4.65 -3.92
CA GLU A 44 -22.76 -3.49 -4.61
C GLU A 44 -22.53 -2.12 -3.93
N TYR A 45 -21.82 -2.08 -2.80
CA TYR A 45 -21.54 -0.86 -2.04
C TYR A 45 -20.06 -0.48 -2.07
N SER A 46 -19.72 0.66 -1.49
CA SER A 46 -18.34 1.11 -1.35
C SER A 46 -17.49 0.06 -0.63
N SER A 47 -16.23 -0.09 -1.04
CA SER A 47 -15.29 -0.97 -0.35
C SER A 47 -15.16 -0.59 1.14
N GLU A 48 -15.09 -1.59 2.02
CA GLU A 48 -14.90 -1.38 3.46
C GLU A 48 -14.36 -2.65 4.14
N THR A 49 -13.82 -2.49 5.34
CA THR A 49 -13.46 -3.60 6.23
C THR A 49 -14.39 -3.64 7.43
N VAL A 50 -14.99 -4.80 7.68
CA VAL A 50 -15.89 -5.02 8.82
C VAL A 50 -15.25 -6.00 9.80
N SER A 51 -15.16 -5.59 11.07
CA SER A 51 -14.68 -6.43 12.17
C SER A 51 -15.85 -6.94 13.02
N LYS A 52 -16.11 -8.25 12.99
CA LYS A 52 -17.15 -8.90 13.81
C LYS A 52 -16.59 -10.10 14.55
N ASP A 53 -16.80 -10.13 15.87
CA ASP A 53 -16.38 -11.24 16.76
C ASP A 53 -14.90 -11.63 16.62
N GLY A 54 -14.03 -10.63 16.43
CA GLY A 54 -12.58 -10.83 16.26
C GLY A 54 -12.18 -11.39 14.90
N LYS A 55 -13.09 -11.37 13.92
CA LYS A 55 -12.82 -11.71 12.52
C LYS A 55 -13.04 -10.48 11.66
N ASP A 56 -12.08 -10.22 10.79
CA ASP A 56 -12.15 -9.16 9.80
C ASP A 56 -12.59 -9.75 8.45
N ILE A 57 -13.42 -9.01 7.75
CA ILE A 57 -13.88 -9.32 6.39
C ILE A 57 -13.73 -8.05 5.57
N ILE A 58 -13.11 -8.18 4.40
CA ILE A 58 -12.97 -7.08 3.45
C ILE A 58 -14.07 -7.20 2.39
N PHE A 59 -14.80 -6.12 2.17
CA PHE A 59 -15.74 -5.98 1.08
C PHE A 59 -15.17 -5.02 0.04
N ILE A 60 -15.30 -5.39 -1.23
CA ILE A 60 -14.77 -4.63 -2.37
C ILE A 60 -15.92 -4.29 -3.32
N ASP A 61 -16.03 -3.02 -3.72
CA ASP A 61 -17.02 -2.58 -4.70
C ASP A 61 -16.87 -3.36 -6.02
N ALA A 62 -17.89 -4.16 -6.34
CA ALA A 62 -17.94 -5.02 -7.51
C ALA A 62 -18.01 -4.24 -8.83
N PHE A 63 -18.50 -3.01 -8.79
CA PHE A 63 -18.68 -2.14 -9.95
C PHE A 63 -17.49 -1.21 -10.21
N ALA A 64 -16.55 -1.11 -9.26
CA ALA A 64 -15.31 -0.38 -9.43
C ALA A 64 -14.42 -1.00 -10.54
N SER A 65 -13.54 -0.18 -11.13
CA SER A 65 -12.52 -0.65 -12.08
C SER A 65 -11.56 -1.65 -11.41
N LYS A 66 -10.85 -2.47 -12.19
CA LYS A 66 -9.89 -3.43 -11.60
C LYS A 66 -8.74 -2.74 -10.89
N GLN A 67 -8.37 -1.55 -11.34
CA GLN A 67 -7.40 -0.68 -10.69
C GLN A 67 -7.95 -0.22 -9.34
N LYS A 68 -9.15 0.35 -9.33
CA LYS A 68 -9.78 0.84 -8.10
C LYS A 68 -10.04 -0.27 -7.09
N GLN A 69 -10.47 -1.45 -7.53
CA GLN A 69 -10.63 -2.64 -6.65
C GLN A 69 -9.30 -3.03 -5.99
N TRP A 70 -8.18 -2.92 -6.71
CA TRP A 70 -6.86 -3.21 -6.16
C TRP A 70 -6.44 -2.14 -5.15
N GLU A 71 -6.60 -0.87 -5.49
CA GLU A 71 -6.30 0.26 -4.60
C GLU A 71 -7.11 0.17 -3.30
N ASP A 72 -8.43 -0.03 -3.42
CA ASP A 72 -9.33 -0.20 -2.28
C ASP A 72 -8.92 -1.39 -1.42
N PHE A 73 -8.66 -2.55 -2.01
CA PHE A 73 -8.20 -3.71 -1.25
C PHE A 73 -6.93 -3.41 -0.45
N THR A 74 -5.96 -2.70 -1.03
CA THR A 74 -4.72 -2.37 -0.31
C THR A 74 -4.92 -1.36 0.81
N HIS A 75 -5.88 -0.44 0.68
CA HIS A 75 -6.31 0.47 1.76
C HIS A 75 -7.01 -0.31 2.86
N GLU A 76 -8.02 -1.08 2.49
CA GLU A 76 -8.84 -1.85 3.41
C GLU A 76 -8.02 -2.86 4.23
N LEU A 77 -7.05 -3.51 3.60
CA LEU A 77 -6.15 -4.45 4.27
C LEU A 77 -5.29 -3.78 5.37
N CYS A 78 -5.11 -2.47 5.35
CA CYS A 78 -4.39 -1.76 6.42
C CYS A 78 -5.13 -1.85 7.76
N HIS A 79 -6.46 -1.69 7.77
CA HIS A 79 -7.24 -1.65 9.01
C HIS A 79 -7.04 -2.88 9.89
N PRO A 80 -7.22 -4.12 9.41
CA PRO A 80 -7.06 -5.30 10.26
C PRO A 80 -5.60 -5.62 10.59
N LEU A 81 -4.63 -5.12 9.79
CA LEU A 81 -3.21 -5.37 10.03
C LEU A 81 -2.58 -4.39 11.03
N TRP A 82 -2.97 -3.12 10.98
CA TRP A 82 -2.27 -2.03 11.68
C TRP A 82 -3.12 -1.32 12.73
N HIS A 83 -4.45 -1.40 12.64
CA HIS A 83 -5.34 -0.67 13.54
C HIS A 83 -6.03 -1.63 14.52
N VAL A 84 -6.26 -1.13 15.74
CA VAL A 84 -7.02 -1.82 16.78
C VAL A 84 -8.14 -0.88 17.24
N GLY A 85 -9.31 -1.44 17.48
CA GLY A 85 -10.50 -0.69 17.88
C GLY A 85 -11.45 -0.46 16.70
N ARG A 86 -12.74 -0.39 17.00
CA ARG A 86 -13.77 -0.12 15.99
C ARG A 86 -13.84 1.38 15.72
N GLN A 87 -13.71 1.76 14.44
CA GLN A 87 -13.70 3.15 14.00
C GLN A 87 -14.94 3.93 14.50
N GLU A 88 -16.12 3.31 14.52
CA GLU A 88 -17.37 3.90 15.02
C GLU A 88 -17.29 4.49 16.45
N PHE A 89 -16.36 4.02 17.27
CA PHE A 89 -16.18 4.47 18.66
C PHE A 89 -14.93 5.33 18.88
N LEU A 90 -14.17 5.64 17.82
CA LEU A 90 -12.97 6.46 17.92
C LEU A 90 -13.31 7.96 17.83
N PRO A 91 -12.65 8.81 18.63
CA PRO A 91 -12.73 10.26 18.44
C PRO A 91 -12.20 10.65 17.05
N PHE A 92 -12.81 11.67 16.45
CA PHE A 92 -12.53 12.12 15.08
C PHE A 92 -11.04 12.24 14.72
N PRO A 93 -10.15 12.84 15.55
CA PRO A 93 -8.73 12.92 15.19
C PRO A 93 -8.02 11.57 15.05
N PHE A 94 -8.47 10.54 15.79
CA PHE A 94 -7.91 9.20 15.67
C PHE A 94 -8.39 8.49 14.40
N LEU A 95 -9.60 8.81 13.94
CA LEU A 95 -10.11 8.33 12.65
C LEU A 95 -9.29 8.90 11.50
N GLU A 96 -9.08 10.22 11.49
CA GLU A 96 -8.26 10.88 10.47
C GLU A 96 -6.83 10.32 10.42
N LEU A 97 -6.25 10.03 11.59
CA LEU A 97 -4.94 9.40 11.68
C LEU A 97 -4.94 8.00 11.05
N GLN A 98 -5.94 7.16 11.34
CA GLN A 98 -6.04 5.82 10.76
C GLN A 98 -6.22 5.89 9.24
N GLU A 99 -7.07 6.77 8.73
CA GLU A 99 -7.25 6.93 7.28
C GLU A 99 -5.97 7.42 6.60
N TRP A 100 -5.24 8.35 7.22
CA TRP A 100 -3.94 8.78 6.69
C TRP A 100 -2.92 7.63 6.67
N GLN A 101 -2.89 6.80 7.71
CA GLN A 101 -2.03 5.61 7.79
C GLN A 101 -2.42 4.58 6.72
N ALA A 102 -3.72 4.33 6.52
CA ALA A 102 -4.25 3.41 5.52
C ALA A 102 -3.92 3.86 4.09
N ASN A 103 -4.08 5.15 3.79
CA ASN A 103 -3.69 5.72 2.50
C ASN A 103 -2.19 5.53 2.22
N ASN A 104 -1.33 5.86 3.19
CA ASN A 104 0.12 5.68 3.03
C ASN A 104 0.50 4.19 2.89
N PHE A 105 -0.14 3.31 3.65
CA PHE A 105 0.03 1.87 3.53
C PHE A 105 -0.36 1.36 2.14
N SER A 106 -1.53 1.79 1.64
CA SER A 106 -2.06 1.44 0.32
C SER A 106 -1.06 1.76 -0.79
N TYR A 107 -0.52 2.98 -0.83
CA TYR A 107 0.52 3.34 -1.82
C TYR A 107 1.71 2.38 -1.82
N HIS A 108 2.20 2.03 -0.64
CA HIS A 108 3.36 1.15 -0.51
C HIS A 108 3.02 -0.32 -0.79
N LEU A 109 1.82 -0.79 -0.50
CA LEU A 109 1.41 -2.16 -0.81
C LEU A 109 1.07 -2.34 -2.30
N ALA A 110 0.33 -1.40 -2.89
CA ALA A 110 -0.07 -1.44 -4.29
C ALA A 110 1.13 -1.33 -5.24
N ILE A 111 2.15 -0.54 -4.87
CA ILE A 111 3.40 -0.37 -5.62
C ILE A 111 4.59 -0.53 -4.64
N PRO A 112 4.99 -1.78 -4.33
CA PRO A 112 6.06 -2.06 -3.38
C PRO A 112 7.40 -1.51 -3.82
N THR A 113 8.08 -0.79 -2.91
CA THR A 113 9.39 -0.16 -3.19
C THR A 113 10.40 -1.18 -3.72
N PHE A 114 10.52 -2.35 -3.08
CA PHE A 114 11.50 -3.36 -3.50
C PHE A 114 11.23 -3.97 -4.89
N MET A 115 10.02 -3.82 -5.43
CA MET A 115 9.68 -4.19 -6.80
C MET A 115 9.93 -3.02 -7.74
N LEU A 116 9.55 -1.80 -7.33
CA LEU A 116 9.81 -0.57 -8.08
C LEU A 116 11.32 -0.33 -8.28
N ASP A 117 12.15 -0.66 -7.29
CA ASP A 117 13.61 -0.59 -7.33
C ASP A 117 14.23 -1.45 -8.46
N LYS A 118 13.49 -2.46 -8.95
CA LYS A 118 13.94 -3.36 -10.02
C LYS A 118 13.61 -2.82 -11.42
N LEU A 119 12.75 -1.79 -11.51
CA LEU A 119 12.37 -1.22 -12.79
C LEU A 119 13.41 -0.21 -13.27
N TYR A 120 13.66 -0.16 -14.58
CA TYR A 120 14.59 0.77 -15.22
C TYR A 120 13.93 1.41 -16.44
N ASN A 121 14.15 2.72 -16.64
CA ASN A 121 13.60 3.50 -17.77
C ASN A 121 12.09 3.33 -18.00
N TYR A 122 11.31 3.32 -16.91
CA TYR A 122 9.85 3.20 -16.97
C TYR A 122 9.16 4.56 -17.08
N THR A 123 7.99 4.57 -17.70
CA THR A 123 7.03 5.68 -17.69
C THR A 123 5.98 5.46 -16.60
N ILE A 124 5.19 6.50 -16.31
CA ILE A 124 4.03 6.35 -15.42
C ILE A 124 3.01 5.33 -15.94
N TYR A 125 2.81 5.26 -17.25
CA TYR A 125 1.92 4.28 -17.87
C TYR A 125 2.43 2.85 -17.68
N ASP A 126 3.75 2.63 -17.74
CA ASP A 126 4.33 1.32 -17.42
C ASP A 126 4.02 0.94 -15.96
N VAL A 127 4.13 1.89 -15.02
CA VAL A 127 3.79 1.64 -13.60
C VAL A 127 2.31 1.32 -13.41
N MET A 128 1.42 2.07 -14.08
CA MET A 128 -0.02 1.77 -14.06
C MET A 128 -0.30 0.34 -14.53
N GLN A 129 0.33 -0.09 -15.63
CA GLN A 129 0.12 -1.43 -16.19
C GLN A 129 0.76 -2.53 -15.34
N ILE A 130 1.98 -2.31 -14.83
CA ILE A 130 2.73 -3.31 -14.04
C ILE A 130 2.04 -3.58 -12.70
N PHE A 131 1.53 -2.52 -12.05
CA PHE A 131 0.95 -2.62 -10.70
C PHE A 131 -0.58 -2.55 -10.69
N ASN A 132 -1.21 -2.45 -11.86
CA ASN A 132 -2.68 -2.36 -12.02
C ASN A 132 -3.30 -1.27 -11.13
N VAL A 133 -2.84 -0.03 -11.31
CA VAL A 133 -3.35 1.16 -10.59
C VAL A 133 -3.74 2.25 -11.58
N ASP A 134 -4.54 3.21 -11.11
CA ASP A 134 -4.91 4.40 -11.86
C ASP A 134 -3.76 5.43 -11.90
N TYR A 135 -3.89 6.39 -12.82
CA TYR A 135 -2.84 7.36 -13.12
C TYR A 135 -2.45 8.18 -11.89
N ASP A 136 -3.44 8.76 -11.19
CA ASP A 136 -3.18 9.63 -10.03
C ASP A 136 -2.52 8.83 -8.90
N PHE A 137 -2.91 7.57 -8.73
CA PHE A 137 -2.32 6.68 -7.75
C PHE A 137 -0.84 6.39 -8.06
N ALA A 138 -0.55 6.02 -9.32
CA ALA A 138 0.82 5.84 -9.79
C ALA A 138 1.65 7.12 -9.67
N TYR A 139 1.09 8.26 -10.06
CA TYR A 139 1.74 9.57 -9.96
C TYR A 139 2.16 9.88 -8.53
N ASN A 140 1.21 9.85 -7.59
CA ASN A 140 1.45 10.15 -6.18
C ASN A 140 2.51 9.23 -5.59
N ARG A 141 2.42 7.93 -5.90
CA ARG A 141 3.42 6.97 -5.43
C ARG A 141 4.83 7.27 -5.97
N LEU A 142 4.95 7.62 -7.25
CA LEU A 142 6.23 7.93 -7.87
C LEU A 142 6.81 9.23 -7.32
N GLU A 143 5.98 10.22 -6.99
CA GLU A 143 6.43 11.42 -6.29
C GLU A 143 6.96 11.09 -4.89
N MET A 144 6.26 10.23 -4.11
CA MET A 144 6.78 9.72 -2.83
C MET A 144 8.14 9.02 -3.01
N TYR A 145 8.29 8.22 -4.06
CA TYR A 145 9.53 7.50 -4.37
C TYR A 145 10.68 8.46 -4.71
N LYS A 146 10.45 9.45 -5.58
CA LYS A 146 11.46 10.47 -5.94
C LYS A 146 11.86 11.35 -4.77
N ASN A 147 10.90 11.80 -3.98
CA ASN A 147 11.14 12.66 -2.82
C ASN A 147 12.07 11.99 -1.79
N LYS A 148 12.01 10.66 -1.68
CA LYS A 148 12.93 9.89 -0.84
C LYS A 148 14.39 10.05 -1.27
N PHE A 149 14.68 10.04 -2.57
CA PHE A 149 16.05 10.23 -3.08
C PHE A 149 16.52 11.66 -2.82
N TYR A 150 15.68 12.66 -3.12
CA TYR A 150 16.00 14.06 -2.87
C TYR A 150 16.36 14.32 -1.39
N ILE A 151 15.54 13.81 -0.48
CA ILE A 151 15.78 13.96 0.96
C ILE A 151 17.10 13.28 1.36
N GLN A 152 17.39 12.08 0.85
CA GLN A 152 18.64 11.37 1.14
C GLN A 152 19.88 12.11 0.62
N GLU A 153 19.82 12.67 -0.59
CA GLU A 153 20.89 13.49 -1.17
C GLU A 153 21.16 14.74 -0.31
N VAL A 154 20.11 15.47 0.06
CA VAL A 154 20.22 16.66 0.93
C VAL A 154 20.82 16.32 2.30
N TYR A 155 20.43 15.18 2.90
CA TYR A 155 21.05 14.72 4.14
C TYR A 155 22.53 14.39 3.92
N HIS A 156 22.87 13.68 2.84
CA HIS A 156 24.26 13.30 2.56
C HIS A 156 25.17 14.53 2.40
N GLU A 157 24.72 15.55 1.66
CA GLU A 157 25.49 16.79 1.47
C GLU A 157 25.73 17.55 2.78
N ARG A 158 24.72 17.62 3.66
CA ARG A 158 24.84 18.29 4.96
C ARG A 158 25.87 17.62 5.89
N TYR A 159 26.05 16.31 5.80
CA TYR A 159 27.04 15.60 6.61
C TYR A 159 28.46 15.63 6.02
N ILE A 160 28.64 15.89 4.72
CA ILE A 160 29.97 16.08 4.11
C ILE A 160 30.49 17.51 4.36
N VAL A 161 29.62 18.52 4.31
CA VAL A 161 30.03 19.94 4.46
C VAL A 161 30.24 20.32 5.93
N GLY A 162 29.72 19.51 6.86
CA GLY A 162 29.85 19.70 8.31
C GLY A 162 30.98 18.89 8.98
N SER A 163 31.85 18.22 8.23
CA SER A 163 32.96 17.39 8.73
C SER A 163 34.33 17.91 8.31
#